data_AF-A0A7K1JA92-F1
#
_entry.id   AF-A0A7K1JA92-F1
#
_cell.length_a   1.000
_cell.length_b   1.000
_cell.length_c   1.000
_cell.angle_alpha   90.00
_cell.angle_beta   90.00
_cell.angle_gamma   90.00
#
_symmetry.space_group_name_H-M   'P 1'
#
loop_
_entity.id
_entity.type
_entity.pdbx_description
1 polymer ?
#
loop_
_entity_poly.entity_id
_entity_poly.type
_entity_poly.pdbx_seq_one_letter_code
_entity_poly.pdbx_strand_id
1 'polypeptide(L)'
;MKILVATALTQGVRGNDYNYCVPGELVWVQEPCDRDRRDPEGGCGCGRGFAGLASHRATTTAQVVDADMTREELVLAMRTSLTDGGWPVDWAEAIADENLAMAAAFATGTVVERRLDEFWPRAA
;
A
#
# COMPACT_ATOMS: atom_id res chain seq x y z
N MET A 1 -4.62 14.64 -6.56
CA MET A 1 -4.67 13.34 -7.25
C MET A 1 -5.09 12.25 -6.28
N LYS A 2 -5.57 11.09 -6.76
CA LYS A 2 -5.90 9.95 -5.90
C LYS A 2 -4.64 9.19 -5.50
N ILE A 3 -4.51 8.90 -4.22
CA ILE A 3 -3.38 8.17 -3.64
C ILE A 3 -3.87 7.16 -2.60
N LEU A 4 -2.98 6.27 -2.17
CA LEU A 4 -3.24 5.32 -1.09
C LEU A 4 -2.66 5.81 0.22
N VAL A 5 -3.45 5.67 1.28
CA VAL A 5 -2.99 5.90 2.64
C VAL A 5 -3.35 4.74 3.56
N ALA A 6 -2.53 4.52 4.58
CA ALA A 6 -2.82 3.54 5.63
C ALA A 6 -4.10 3.92 6.37
N THR A 7 -4.96 2.94 6.62
CA THR A 7 -6.21 3.14 7.35
C THR A 7 -6.48 2.00 8.32
N ALA A 8 -7.15 2.32 9.42
CA ALA A 8 -7.69 1.33 10.35
C ALA A 8 -9.13 0.91 10.00
N LEU A 9 -9.75 1.55 9.01
CA LEU A 9 -11.10 1.18 8.57
C LEU A 9 -11.12 -0.27 8.08
N THR A 10 -12.14 -1.03 8.50
CA THR A 10 -12.37 -2.45 8.15
C THR A 10 -11.29 -3.44 8.60
N GLN A 11 -10.28 -2.99 9.35
CA GLN A 11 -9.33 -3.86 10.02
C GLN A 11 -10.06 -4.74 11.04
N GLY A 12 -9.73 -6.04 11.04
CA GLY A 12 -10.36 -7.04 11.90
C GLY A 12 -11.63 -7.67 11.31
N VAL A 13 -12.12 -7.19 10.17
CA VAL A 13 -13.19 -7.87 9.41
C VAL A 13 -12.69 -9.23 8.93
N ARG A 14 -11.41 -9.35 8.56
CA ARG A 14 -10.74 -10.64 8.37
C ARG A 14 -9.92 -10.95 9.61
N GLY A 15 -10.02 -12.18 10.12
CA GLY A 15 -9.30 -12.61 11.32
C GLY A 15 -7.77 -12.59 11.21
N ASN A 16 -7.23 -12.46 10.00
CA ASN A 16 -5.79 -12.35 9.72
C ASN A 16 -5.34 -10.92 9.40
N ASP A 17 -6.21 -9.93 9.56
CA ASP A 17 -5.86 -8.52 9.36
C ASP A 17 -4.78 -8.04 10.32
N TYR A 18 -4.01 -7.06 9.86
CA TYR A 18 -3.04 -6.36 10.69
C TYR A 18 -2.88 -4.93 10.19
N ASN A 19 -2.58 -4.02 11.11
CA ASN A 19 -2.24 -2.65 10.81
C ASN A 19 -1.20 -2.14 11.81
N TYR A 20 0.03 -2.02 11.34
CA TYR A 20 1.16 -1.49 12.12
C TYR A 20 1.66 -0.15 11.57
N CYS A 21 0.98 0.38 10.55
CA CYS A 21 1.30 1.65 9.93
C CYS A 21 0.81 2.82 10.79
N VAL A 22 1.44 3.98 10.59
CA VAL A 22 0.95 5.26 11.10
C VAL A 22 -0.34 5.60 10.35
N PRO A 23 -1.46 5.91 11.03
CA PRO A 23 -2.71 6.27 10.35
C PRO A 23 -2.53 7.44 9.38
N GLY A 24 -3.01 7.28 8.14
CA GLY A 24 -2.96 8.30 7.10
C GLY A 24 -1.62 8.45 6.39
N GLU A 25 -0.59 7.66 6.73
CA GLU A 25 0.67 7.70 5.97
C GLU A 25 0.49 7.14 4.56
N LEU A 26 1.29 7.62 3.60
CA LEU A 26 1.35 7.04 2.26
C LEU A 26 1.73 5.57 2.34
N VAL A 27 1.09 4.73 1.53
CA VAL A 27 1.44 3.32 1.40
C VAL A 27 1.75 2.94 -0.04
N TRP A 28 2.57 1.90 -0.21
CA TRP A 28 2.90 1.33 -1.51
C TRP A 28 2.78 -0.19 -1.49
N VAL A 29 2.65 -0.77 -2.68
CA VAL A 29 2.63 -2.22 -2.88
C VAL A 29 4.06 -2.72 -3.01
N GLN A 30 4.55 -3.40 -1.97
CA GLN A 30 5.83 -4.08 -2.02
C GLN A 30 5.71 -5.43 -2.72
N GLU A 31 6.75 -5.79 -3.47
CA GLU A 31 6.94 -7.11 -4.06
C GLU A 31 6.82 -8.21 -2.99
N PRO A 32 5.86 -9.15 -3.11
CA PRO A 32 5.71 -10.24 -2.14
C PRO A 32 6.94 -11.15 -2.07
N CYS A 33 7.27 -11.60 -0.87
CA CYS A 33 8.30 -12.61 -0.67
C CYS A 33 7.87 -13.97 -1.23
N ASP A 34 8.83 -14.87 -1.47
CA ASP A 34 8.57 -16.22 -1.98
C ASP A 34 7.57 -17.03 -1.15
N ARG A 35 7.47 -16.75 0.16
CA ARG A 35 6.49 -17.41 1.02
C ARG A 35 5.07 -17.03 0.61
N ASP A 36 4.80 -15.75 0.42
CA ASP A 36 3.48 -15.23 0.07
C ASP A 36 3.13 -15.42 -1.39
N ARG A 37 4.13 -15.42 -2.28
CA ARG A 37 3.93 -15.82 -3.67
C ARG A 37 3.39 -17.25 -3.77
N ARG A 38 3.75 -18.14 -2.85
CA ARG A 38 3.27 -19.53 -2.79
C ARG A 38 1.98 -19.70 -2.00
N ASP A 39 1.83 -18.97 -0.90
CA ASP A 39 0.65 -19.01 -0.02
C ASP A 39 0.36 -17.61 0.55
N PRO A 40 -0.43 -16.78 -0.15
CA PRO A 40 -0.71 -15.42 0.30
C PRO A 40 -1.63 -15.35 1.51
N GLU A 41 -2.34 -16.42 1.89
CA GLU A 41 -3.27 -16.43 3.02
C GLU A 41 -2.62 -16.92 4.32
N GLY A 42 -1.70 -17.89 4.23
CA GLY A 42 -0.99 -18.48 5.37
C GLY A 42 0.49 -18.10 5.52
N GLY A 43 1.01 -17.25 4.62
CA GLY A 43 2.41 -16.83 4.58
C GLY A 43 2.83 -15.77 5.61
N CYS A 44 3.79 -14.94 5.21
CA CYS A 44 4.27 -13.73 5.86
C CYS A 44 3.20 -12.62 5.97
N GLY A 45 2.25 -12.57 5.04
CA GLY A 45 1.22 -11.53 4.91
C GLY A 45 1.60 -10.39 3.96
N CYS A 46 2.88 -10.25 3.57
CA CYS A 46 3.30 -9.18 2.66
C CYS A 46 2.56 -9.18 1.32
N GLY A 47 2.11 -10.33 0.79
CA GLY A 47 1.31 -10.43 -0.43
C GLY A 47 -0.11 -9.90 -0.31
N ARG A 48 -0.57 -9.58 0.90
CA ARG A 48 -1.89 -9.00 1.17
C ARG A 48 -1.79 -7.66 1.91
N GLY A 49 -0.58 -7.17 2.12
CA GLY A 49 -0.29 -5.93 2.83
C GLY A 49 0.20 -4.81 1.92
N PHE A 50 -0.04 -3.59 2.36
CA PHE A 50 0.56 -2.36 1.86
C PHE A 50 1.63 -1.89 2.84
N ALA A 51 2.77 -1.43 2.34
CA ALA A 51 3.89 -0.96 3.14
C ALA A 51 3.80 0.57 3.34
N GLY A 52 3.91 1.05 4.58
CA GLY A 52 3.94 2.47 4.92
C GLY A 52 5.27 3.12 4.54
N LEU A 53 5.21 4.30 3.92
CA LEU A 53 6.39 5.01 3.46
C LEU A 53 7.24 5.56 4.61
N ALA A 54 6.61 6.00 5.71
CA ALA A 54 7.30 6.63 6.82
C ALA A 54 7.61 5.65 7.96
N SER A 55 6.69 4.74 8.25
CA SER A 55 6.87 3.75 9.32
C SER A 55 7.68 2.52 8.90
N HIS A 56 7.73 2.24 7.59
CA HIS A 56 8.21 0.98 7.01
C HIS A 56 7.51 -0.26 7.60
N ARG A 57 6.31 -0.06 8.15
CA ARG A 57 5.43 -1.13 8.64
C ARG A 57 4.39 -1.48 7.58
N ALA A 58 3.55 -2.47 7.88
CA ALA A 58 2.57 -2.97 6.94
C ALA A 58 1.14 -2.92 7.51
N THR A 59 0.17 -2.77 6.61
CA THR A 59 -1.26 -2.84 6.88
C THR A 59 -1.98 -3.66 5.81
N THR A 60 -3.05 -4.36 6.14
CA THR A 60 -3.84 -5.17 5.18
C THR A 60 -4.90 -4.36 4.43
N THR A 61 -5.10 -3.11 4.80
CA THR A 61 -6.06 -2.20 4.13
C THR A 61 -5.44 -0.84 3.89
N ALA A 62 -5.72 -0.29 2.71
CA ALA A 62 -5.43 1.10 2.37
C ALA A 62 -6.73 1.83 2.03
N GLN A 63 -6.74 3.14 2.17
CA GLN A 63 -7.85 3.98 1.71
C GLN A 63 -7.39 4.83 0.53
N VAL A 64 -8.26 4.94 -0.48
CA VAL A 64 -8.07 5.90 -1.57
C VAL A 64 -8.51 7.28 -1.10
N VAL A 65 -7.62 8.27 -1.17
CA VAL A 65 -7.91 9.66 -0.79
C VAL A 65 -7.52 10.61 -1.91
N ASP A 66 -8.22 11.74 -1.99
CA ASP A 66 -7.77 12.88 -2.79
C ASP A 66 -6.74 13.68 -1.99
N ALA A 67 -5.57 13.86 -2.58
CA ALA A 67 -4.50 14.66 -2.01
C ALA A 67 -4.13 15.84 -2.91
N ASP A 68 -3.86 16.99 -2.31
CA ASP A 68 -3.19 18.12 -2.94
C ASP A 68 -1.69 17.83 -2.96
N MET A 69 -1.31 16.90 -3.84
CA MET A 69 0.05 16.42 -4.03
C MET A 69 0.28 16.20 -5.51
N THR A 70 1.46 16.55 -5.98
CA THR A 70 1.94 16.33 -7.34
C THR A 70 2.56 14.94 -7.48
N ARG A 71 2.65 14.45 -8.72
CA ARG A 71 3.34 13.18 -9.01
C ARG A 71 4.80 13.26 -8.55
N GLU A 72 5.46 14.39 -8.77
CA GLU A 72 6.86 14.62 -8.44
C GLU A 72 7.10 14.53 -6.92
N GLU A 73 6.18 15.07 -6.11
CA GLU A 73 6.24 14.93 -4.64
C GLU A 73 6.04 13.49 -4.18
N LEU A 74 5.15 12.73 -4.82
CA LEU A 74 4.97 11.31 -4.52
C LEU A 74 6.24 10.51 -4.86
N VAL A 75 6.83 10.74 -6.04
CA VAL A 75 8.09 10.10 -6.43
C VAL A 75 9.21 10.45 -5.45
N LEU A 76 9.28 11.70 -5.00
CA LEU A 76 10.25 12.11 -3.98
C LEU A 76 10.03 11.38 -2.66
N ALA A 77 8.79 11.30 -2.17
CA ALA A 77 8.45 10.58 -0.94
C ALA A 77 8.82 9.09 -1.04
N MET A 78 8.54 8.45 -2.18
CA MET A 78 8.92 7.06 -2.43
C MET A 78 10.43 6.89 -2.46
N ARG A 79 11.16 7.78 -3.14
CA ARG A 79 12.62 7.73 -3.19
C ARG A 79 13.23 7.83 -1.79
N THR A 80 12.73 8.73 -0.95
CA THR A 80 13.14 8.83 0.46
C THR A 80 12.86 7.53 1.21
N SER A 81 11.64 7.00 1.12
CA SER A 81 11.25 5.76 1.79
C SER A 81 12.09 4.55 1.35
N LEU A 82 12.34 4.42 0.04
CA LEU A 82 13.17 3.35 -0.51
C LEU A 82 14.62 3.48 -0.03
N THR A 83 15.16 4.69 0.03
CA THR A 83 16.50 4.95 0.58
C THR A 83 16.58 4.51 2.04
N ASP A 84 15.63 4.94 2.86
CA ASP A 84 15.60 4.66 4.31
C ASP A 84 15.35 3.16 4.59
N GLY A 85 14.54 2.51 3.75
CA GLY A 85 14.24 1.08 3.83
C GLY A 85 15.29 0.16 3.22
N GLY A 86 16.35 0.71 2.59
CA GLY A 86 17.41 -0.06 1.93
C GLY A 86 17.01 -0.72 0.60
N TRP A 87 16.03 -0.15 -0.10
CA TRP A 87 15.54 -0.61 -1.41
C TRP A 87 16.17 0.16 -2.57
N PRO A 88 16.16 -0.39 -3.80
CA PRO A 88 16.64 0.32 -4.98
C PRO A 88 15.83 1.60 -5.25
N VAL A 89 16.51 2.74 -5.22
CA VAL A 89 15.88 4.07 -5.34
C VAL A 89 15.37 4.38 -6.76
N ASP A 90 15.90 3.67 -7.75
CA ASP A 90 15.48 3.74 -9.15
C ASP A 90 14.08 3.15 -9.38
N TRP A 91 13.53 2.40 -8.42
CA TRP A 91 12.15 1.91 -8.47
C TRP A 91 11.10 2.99 -8.18
N ALA A 92 11.51 4.14 -7.62
CA ALA A 92 10.58 5.16 -7.12
C ALA A 92 9.56 5.63 -8.16
N GLU A 93 9.97 5.81 -9.42
CA GLU A 93 9.08 6.28 -10.49
C GLU A 93 8.05 5.22 -10.89
N ALA A 94 8.51 3.97 -11.09
CA ALA A 94 7.63 2.87 -11.46
C ALA A 94 6.59 2.58 -10.37
N ILE A 95 7.03 2.50 -9.10
CA ILE A 95 6.14 2.27 -7.96
C ILE A 95 5.14 3.44 -7.80
N ALA A 96 5.56 4.68 -8.06
CA ALA A 96 4.66 5.83 -8.01
C ALA A 96 3.56 5.70 -9.05
N ASP A 97 3.92 5.40 -10.29
CA ASP A 97 2.96 5.25 -11.39
C ASP A 97 2.00 4.08 -11.17
N GLU A 98 2.50 2.94 -10.67
CA GLU A 98 1.67 1.78 -10.35
C GLU A 98 0.68 2.10 -9.21
N ASN A 99 1.12 2.76 -8.14
CA ASN A 99 0.22 3.16 -7.05
C ASN A 99 -0.81 4.19 -7.51
N LEU A 100 -0.43 5.15 -8.36
CA LEU A 100 -1.37 6.13 -8.94
C LEU A 100 -2.39 5.45 -9.85
N ALA A 101 -1.94 4.53 -10.72
CA ALA A 101 -2.82 3.78 -11.61
C ALA A 101 -3.84 2.94 -10.82
N MET A 102 -3.38 2.27 -9.75
CA MET A 102 -4.27 1.50 -8.89
C MET A 102 -5.24 2.40 -8.13
N ALA A 103 -4.77 3.47 -7.48
CA ALA A 103 -5.65 4.41 -6.77
C ALA A 103 -6.69 5.07 -7.71
N ALA A 104 -6.32 5.34 -8.96
CA ALA A 104 -7.22 5.90 -9.97
C ALA A 104 -8.39 4.97 -10.34
N ALA A 105 -8.22 3.65 -10.22
CA ALA A 105 -9.24 2.64 -10.53
C ALA A 105 -10.41 2.63 -9.54
N PHE A 106 -10.27 3.26 -8.37
CA PHE A 106 -11.28 3.28 -7.31
C PHE A 106 -11.80 4.69 -7.03
N ALA A 107 -13.00 4.79 -6.45
CA ALA A 107 -13.53 6.07 -5.98
C ALA A 107 -12.80 6.55 -4.71
N THR A 108 -12.68 7.86 -4.53
CA THR A 108 -12.19 8.45 -3.27
C THR A 108 -13.05 7.96 -2.11
N GLY A 109 -12.41 7.64 -1.00
CA GLY A 109 -13.03 7.06 0.19
C GLY A 109 -13.08 5.53 0.19
N THR A 110 -12.85 4.87 -0.95
CA THR A 110 -12.83 3.40 -1.02
C THR A 110 -11.73 2.84 -0.15
N VAL A 111 -12.08 1.91 0.74
CA VAL A 111 -11.10 1.05 1.42
C VAL A 111 -10.81 -0.11 0.50
N VAL A 112 -9.54 -0.32 0.20
CA VAL A 112 -9.04 -1.36 -0.68
C VAL A 112 -8.26 -2.38 0.12
N GLU A 113 -8.41 -3.62 -0.29
CA GLU A 113 -7.56 -4.74 0.10
C GLU A 113 -6.96 -5.38 -1.16
N ARG A 114 -5.98 -6.23 -0.97
CA ARG A 114 -5.30 -6.91 -2.07
C ARG A 114 -4.98 -8.36 -1.77
N ARG A 115 -4.73 -9.11 -2.84
CA ARG A 115 -4.02 -10.38 -2.80
C ARG A 115 -3.10 -10.43 -4.01
N LEU A 116 -1.80 -10.45 -3.75
CA LEU A 116 -0.76 -10.24 -4.74
C LEU A 116 -1.07 -8.97 -5.54
N ASP A 117 -1.12 -9.07 -6.86
CA ASP A 117 -1.32 -7.94 -7.76
C ASP A 117 -2.80 -7.65 -8.05
N GLU A 118 -3.71 -8.32 -7.35
CA GLU A 118 -5.14 -8.11 -7.50
C GLU A 118 -5.70 -7.28 -6.35
N PHE A 119 -6.56 -6.31 -6.68
CA PHE A 119 -7.12 -5.31 -5.75
C PHE A 119 -8.64 -5.28 -5.85
N TRP A 120 -9.32 -5.10 -4.72
CA TRP A 120 -10.77 -4.95 -4.68
C TRP A 120 -11.22 -4.04 -3.55
N PRO A 121 -12.43 -3.44 -3.68
CA PRO A 121 -13.07 -2.75 -2.58
C PRO A 121 -13.30 -3.74 -1.43
N ARG A 122 -12.93 -3.33 -0.23
CA ARG A 122 -13.13 -4.11 0.97
C ARG A 122 -14.62 -4.07 1.35
N ALA A 123 -15.27 -5.22 1.35
CA ALA A 123 -16.61 -5.36 1.90
C ALA A 123 -16.55 -5.28 3.44
N ALA A 124 -17.50 -4.55 4.02
CA ALA A 124 -17.67 -4.45 5.48
C ALA A 124 -18.29 -5.73 6.06
#